data_AF-A0A661QTU8-F1
#
_entry.id   AF-A0A661QTU8-F1
#
_cell.length_a   1.000
_cell.length_b   1.000
_cell.length_c   1.000
_cell.angle_alpha   90.00
_cell.angle_beta   90.00
_cell.angle_gamma   90.00
#
_symmetry.space_group_name_H-M   'P 1'
#
loop_
_entity.id
_entity.type
_entity.pdbx_description
1 polymer ?
#
loop_
_entity_poly.entity_id
_entity_poly.type
_entity_poly.pdbx_seq_one_letter_code
_entity_poly.pdbx_strand_id
1 'polypeptide(L)'
;MPKKTSEISNKTVGILVGCIIFATVAGLSFWLKKDSKVNTQNMPGKVHIPATAETVIDYNKIEKDKELKALMQKRKAEYGIEKGVDIITKSDESFKIGDSTVSMQEILDKMRIKSGDIVERDLKSKKNGKMKIPESFGIYVVQPGNNIWNIHFNFLKDYFAHKGISLSPLADEPVGDGQSSGVGKLLKFSEKTVNIYNIKEHKMDVDLNLIYPLSKVVIYNMDQIFALLDLIDYEHTNRIQFDGETLWIPPN
;
A
#
# COMPACT_ATOMS: atom_id res chain seq x y z
N MET A 1 52.24 -2.02 80.94
CA MET A 1 51.44 -0.76 80.85
C MET A 1 52.29 0.28 80.14
N PRO A 2 51.74 1.29 79.41
CA PRO A 2 50.34 1.73 79.20
C PRO A 2 49.89 1.61 77.72
N LYS A 3 48.61 1.42 77.34
CA LYS A 3 47.38 2.25 77.38
C LYS A 3 47.40 3.52 76.50
N LYS A 4 46.70 3.48 75.35
CA LYS A 4 46.01 4.62 74.71
C LYS A 4 44.97 4.13 73.67
N THR A 5 43.70 3.92 74.04
CA THR A 5 42.50 4.79 73.91
C THR A 5 42.02 5.14 72.49
N SER A 6 40.82 4.60 72.20
CA SER A 6 39.68 5.02 71.37
C SER A 6 39.75 6.27 70.47
N GLU A 7 39.22 6.12 69.24
CA GLU A 7 38.00 6.79 68.77
C GLU A 7 37.60 6.22 67.40
N ILE A 8 36.54 5.40 67.33
CA ILE A 8 35.89 5.05 66.05
C ILE A 8 34.70 5.99 65.91
N SER A 9 34.79 6.82 64.88
CA SER A 9 33.90 7.93 64.56
C SER A 9 32.50 7.45 64.15
N ASN A 10 31.48 8.08 64.76
CA ASN A 10 30.05 7.92 64.51
C ASN A 10 29.61 8.43 63.12
N LYS A 11 30.00 7.74 62.03
CA LYS A 11 29.47 8.05 60.68
C LYS A 11 28.72 6.90 60.00
N THR A 12 28.61 5.73 60.63
CA THR A 12 27.97 4.54 60.02
C THR A 12 26.63 4.15 60.64
N VAL A 13 26.14 4.85 61.67
CA VAL A 13 24.82 4.58 62.30
C VAL A 13 23.70 5.45 61.70
N GLY A 14 24.03 6.51 60.96
CA GLY A 14 23.04 7.40 60.34
C GLY A 14 22.41 6.90 59.03
N ILE A 15 22.96 5.84 58.41
CA ILE A 15 22.49 5.36 57.09
C ILE A 15 21.56 4.14 57.21
N LEU A 16 21.58 3.40 58.33
CA LEU A 16 20.74 2.21 58.51
C LEU A 16 19.35 2.50 59.10
N VAL A 17 19.09 3.69 59.65
CA VAL A 17 17.77 4.08 60.18
C VAL A 17 16.88 4.74 59.11
N GLY A 18 17.45 5.33 58.07
CA GLY A 18 16.69 5.95 56.97
C GLY A 18 15.98 4.96 56.04
N CYS A 19 16.55 3.78 55.82
CA CYS A 19 15.98 2.79 54.91
C CYS A 19 14.78 2.02 55.50
N ILE A 20 14.65 1.94 56.83
CA ILE A 20 13.53 1.21 57.48
C ILE A 20 12.26 2.06 57.54
N ILE A 21 12.36 3.39 57.56
CA ILE A 21 11.19 4.29 57.64
C ILE A 21 10.54 4.51 56.25
N PHE A 22 11.32 4.48 55.15
CA PHE A 22 10.74 4.62 53.81
C PHE A 22 10.02 3.36 53.31
N ALA A 23 10.38 2.17 53.81
CA ALA A 23 9.71 0.92 53.44
C ALA A 23 8.31 0.78 54.07
N THR A 24 8.04 1.40 55.22
CA THR A 24 6.73 1.30 55.89
C THR A 24 5.70 2.32 55.38
N VAL A 25 6.14 3.51 54.93
CA VAL A 25 5.23 4.54 54.37
C VAL A 25 4.81 4.22 52.93
N ALA A 26 5.70 3.65 52.11
CA ALA A 26 5.37 3.25 50.74
C ALA A 26 4.44 2.01 50.68
N GLY A 27 4.58 1.07 51.63
CA GLY A 27 3.71 -0.10 51.74
C GLY A 27 2.27 0.23 52.16
N LEU A 28 2.07 1.20 53.05
CA LEU A 28 0.73 1.61 53.50
C LEU A 28 -0.05 2.39 52.43
N SER A 29 0.62 3.21 51.62
CA SER A 29 -0.02 3.99 50.54
C SER A 29 -0.51 3.12 49.38
N PHE A 30 0.20 2.01 49.10
CA PHE A 30 -0.16 1.10 48.01
C PHE A 30 -1.30 0.14 48.39
N TRP A 31 -1.56 -0.09 49.68
CA TRP A 31 -2.62 -1.00 50.14
C TRP A 31 -3.95 -0.31 50.49
N LEU A 32 -3.96 1.00 50.75
CA LEU A 32 -5.19 1.77 51.02
C LEU A 32 -5.95 2.25 49.77
N LYS A 33 -5.46 1.95 48.56
CA LYS A 33 -6.10 2.37 47.29
C LYS A 33 -6.89 1.27 46.58
N LYS A 34 -7.19 0.15 47.25
CA LYS A 34 -7.85 -1.01 46.63
C LYS A 34 -9.33 -1.22 46.98
N ASP A 35 -9.96 -0.35 47.77
CA ASP A 35 -11.40 -0.43 48.01
C ASP A 35 -12.08 0.94 47.87
N SER A 36 -12.60 1.20 46.68
CA SER A 36 -13.66 2.19 46.46
C SER A 36 -14.49 1.76 45.26
N LYS A 37 -15.49 0.93 45.52
CA LYS A 37 -16.70 0.88 44.70
C LYS A 37 -17.40 2.23 44.87
N VAL A 38 -17.39 3.05 43.83
CA VAL A 38 -18.32 4.18 43.70
C VAL A 38 -19.01 4.08 42.36
N ASN A 39 -20.32 3.93 42.45
CA ASN A 39 -21.30 4.00 41.39
C ASN A 39 -21.35 5.43 40.85
N THR A 40 -21.30 5.63 39.53
CA THR A 40 -21.64 6.91 38.90
C THR A 40 -22.34 6.63 37.57
N GLN A 41 -23.65 6.87 37.58
CA GLN A 41 -24.47 7.06 36.40
C GLN A 41 -24.02 8.30 35.62
N ASN A 42 -24.14 8.20 34.29
CA ASN A 42 -24.35 9.26 33.30
C ASN A 42 -23.25 10.32 33.11
N MET A 43 -22.41 10.10 32.08
CA MET A 43 -22.06 11.12 31.07
C MET A 43 -21.38 10.47 29.85
N PRO A 44 -21.39 11.14 28.68
CA PRO A 44 -21.97 10.63 27.44
C PRO A 44 -21.10 9.59 26.74
N GLY A 45 -21.78 8.71 26.00
CA GLY A 45 -21.18 7.63 25.23
C GLY A 45 -19.92 8.07 24.52
N LYS A 46 -18.81 7.42 24.87
CA LYS A 46 -17.64 7.34 24.02
C LYS A 46 -18.13 6.68 22.74
N VAL A 47 -18.50 7.51 21.77
CA VAL A 47 -18.71 7.10 20.39
C VAL A 47 -17.42 6.40 20.02
N HIS A 48 -17.45 5.07 20.02
CA HIS A 48 -16.54 4.30 19.22
C HIS A 48 -16.77 4.82 17.80
N ILE A 49 -15.92 5.75 17.38
CA ILE A 49 -15.72 6.00 15.96
C ILE A 49 -15.29 4.62 15.44
N PRO A 50 -16.11 3.95 14.61
CA PRO A 50 -15.69 2.69 14.04
C PRO A 50 -14.40 3.00 13.29
N ALA A 51 -13.30 2.35 13.69
CA ALA A 51 -12.16 2.19 12.80
C ALA A 51 -12.77 1.65 11.51
N THR A 52 -12.61 2.41 10.43
CA THR A 52 -13.12 2.10 9.09
C THR A 52 -12.90 0.61 8.87
N ALA A 53 -13.98 -0.16 8.74
CA ALA A 53 -13.87 -1.60 8.57
C ALA A 53 -12.98 -1.83 7.34
N GLU A 54 -11.76 -2.34 7.55
CA GLU A 54 -10.84 -2.69 6.47
C GLU A 54 -11.59 -3.66 5.56
N THR A 55 -12.02 -3.14 4.41
CA THR A 55 -12.76 -3.94 3.44
C THR A 55 -11.75 -4.83 2.75
N VAL A 56 -11.95 -6.15 2.87
CA VAL A 56 -11.08 -7.15 2.26
C VAL A 56 -11.73 -7.67 0.98
N ILE A 57 -11.11 -7.40 -0.16
CA ILE A 57 -11.57 -7.88 -1.47
C ILE A 57 -11.01 -9.28 -1.72
N ASP A 58 -11.87 -10.30 -1.67
CA ASP A 58 -11.47 -11.72 -1.84
C ASP A 58 -11.55 -12.14 -3.32
N TYR A 59 -10.38 -12.25 -3.97
CA TYR A 59 -10.23 -12.61 -5.38
C TYR A 59 -10.96 -13.92 -5.73
N ASN A 60 -10.88 -14.93 -4.87
CA ASN A 60 -11.46 -16.25 -5.11
C ASN A 60 -13.00 -16.25 -5.06
N LYS A 61 -13.60 -15.15 -4.60
CA LYS A 61 -15.05 -14.96 -4.49
C LYS A 61 -15.63 -13.98 -5.50
N ILE A 62 -14.82 -13.19 -6.21
CA ILE A 62 -15.30 -12.15 -7.13
C ILE A 62 -16.36 -12.69 -8.11
N GLU A 63 -16.15 -13.87 -8.70
CA GLU A 63 -17.11 -14.44 -9.65
C GLU A 63 -18.34 -15.09 -9.01
N LYS A 64 -18.25 -15.44 -7.72
CA LYS A 64 -19.28 -16.19 -6.98
C LYS A 64 -20.19 -15.29 -6.17
N ASP A 65 -19.66 -14.20 -5.65
CA ASP A 65 -20.34 -13.22 -4.82
C ASP A 65 -20.89 -12.10 -5.71
N LYS A 66 -22.22 -11.96 -5.72
CA LYS A 66 -22.92 -10.97 -6.55
C LYS A 66 -22.58 -9.53 -6.17
N GLU A 67 -22.43 -9.25 -4.87
CA GLU A 67 -22.13 -7.89 -4.39
C GLU A 67 -20.70 -7.52 -4.74
N LEU A 68 -19.76 -8.44 -4.53
CA LEU A 68 -18.36 -8.23 -4.87
C LEU A 68 -18.16 -8.09 -6.38
N LYS A 69 -18.86 -8.92 -7.18
CA LYS A 69 -18.87 -8.80 -8.65
C LYS A 69 -19.36 -7.44 -9.10
N ALA A 70 -20.50 -6.99 -8.56
CA ALA A 70 -21.07 -5.69 -8.90
C ALA A 70 -20.15 -4.52 -8.48
N LEU A 71 -19.50 -4.63 -7.31
CA LEU A 71 -18.51 -3.65 -6.86
C LEU A 71 -17.32 -3.57 -7.83
N MET A 72 -16.77 -4.71 -8.22
CA MET A 72 -15.65 -4.75 -9.18
C MET A 72 -16.06 -4.22 -10.54
N GLN A 73 -17.23 -4.61 -11.06
CA GLN A 73 -17.76 -4.08 -12.32
C GLN A 73 -17.94 -2.57 -12.29
N LYS A 74 -18.49 -2.03 -11.19
CA LYS A 74 -18.65 -0.58 -11.02
C LYS A 74 -17.29 0.13 -11.05
N ARG A 75 -16.33 -0.32 -10.23
CA ARG A 75 -14.99 0.30 -10.18
C ARG A 75 -14.28 0.21 -11.53
N LYS A 76 -14.39 -0.93 -12.20
CA LYS A 76 -13.82 -1.16 -13.53
C LYS A 76 -14.41 -0.23 -14.59
N ALA A 77 -15.72 0.00 -14.54
CA ALA A 77 -16.42 0.91 -15.43
C ALA A 77 -16.00 2.38 -15.23
N GLU A 78 -15.66 2.82 -14.00
CA GLU A 78 -15.14 4.17 -13.74
C GLU A 78 -13.86 4.48 -14.54
N TYR A 79 -13.07 3.44 -14.82
CA TYR A 79 -11.83 3.53 -15.59
C TYR A 79 -11.96 2.99 -17.03
N GLY A 80 -13.12 2.46 -17.43
CA GLY A 80 -13.26 1.83 -18.75
C GLY A 80 -12.34 0.62 -18.97
N ILE A 81 -12.02 -0.14 -17.92
CA ILE A 81 -11.17 -1.35 -18.00
C ILE A 81 -12.01 -2.57 -17.64
N GLU A 82 -11.99 -3.62 -18.46
CA GLU A 82 -12.72 -4.85 -18.15
C GLU A 82 -11.79 -5.98 -17.66
N LYS A 83 -10.79 -6.31 -18.46
CA LYS A 83 -9.89 -7.46 -18.33
C LYS A 83 -8.44 -7.04 -18.03
N GLY A 84 -8.10 -5.78 -18.24
CA GLY A 84 -6.76 -5.23 -17.99
C GLY A 84 -6.31 -5.34 -16.53
N VAL A 85 -7.25 -5.39 -15.59
CA VAL A 85 -6.99 -5.65 -14.16
C VAL A 85 -8.05 -6.58 -13.61
N ASP A 86 -7.70 -7.36 -12.59
CA ASP A 86 -8.62 -8.28 -11.92
C ASP A 86 -9.38 -7.61 -10.79
N ILE A 87 -8.68 -6.80 -9.98
CA ILE A 87 -9.20 -6.15 -8.78
C ILE A 87 -8.91 -4.65 -8.88
N ILE A 88 -9.86 -3.81 -8.45
CA ILE A 88 -9.59 -2.40 -8.17
C ILE A 88 -9.82 -2.17 -6.69
N THR A 89 -8.79 -1.74 -5.99
CA THR A 89 -8.76 -1.53 -4.54
C THR A 89 -8.33 -0.11 -4.22
N LYS A 90 -8.78 0.41 -3.08
CA LYS A 90 -8.33 1.71 -2.57
C LYS A 90 -7.06 1.55 -1.73
N SER A 91 -6.35 2.66 -1.54
CA SER A 91 -5.13 2.69 -0.71
C SER A 91 -5.32 2.21 0.73
N ASP A 92 -6.53 2.32 1.31
CA ASP A 92 -6.88 1.92 2.68
C ASP A 92 -7.56 0.55 2.76
N GLU A 93 -7.72 -0.14 1.63
CA GLU A 93 -8.33 -1.46 1.55
C GLU A 93 -7.27 -2.58 1.53
N SER A 94 -7.72 -3.80 1.78
CA SER A 94 -6.91 -5.00 1.64
C SER A 94 -7.52 -5.92 0.58
N PHE A 95 -6.71 -6.79 0.01
CA PHE A 95 -7.19 -7.82 -0.89
C PHE A 95 -6.65 -9.19 -0.46
N LYS A 96 -7.39 -10.24 -0.79
CA LYS A 96 -7.05 -11.62 -0.49
C LYS A 96 -6.97 -12.42 -1.78
N ILE A 97 -5.87 -13.15 -1.96
CA ILE A 97 -5.65 -14.07 -3.09
C ILE A 97 -5.17 -15.40 -2.51
N GLY A 98 -5.94 -16.46 -2.76
CA GLY A 98 -5.73 -17.74 -2.11
C GLY A 98 -5.86 -17.60 -0.60
N ASP A 99 -4.80 -17.96 0.14
CA ASP A 99 -4.76 -17.86 1.60
C ASP A 99 -4.07 -16.57 2.11
N SER A 100 -3.50 -15.77 1.20
CA SER A 100 -2.75 -14.56 1.54
C SER A 100 -3.65 -13.33 1.49
N THR A 101 -3.72 -12.60 2.60
CA THR A 101 -4.33 -11.26 2.67
C THR A 101 -3.22 -10.22 2.72
N VAL A 102 -3.32 -9.20 1.87
CA VAL A 102 -2.33 -8.13 1.74
C VAL A 102 -3.03 -6.77 1.82
N SER A 103 -2.48 -5.87 2.63
CA SER A 103 -2.94 -4.47 2.70
C SER A 103 -2.32 -3.64 1.60
N MET A 104 -3.10 -2.77 0.96
CA MET A 104 -2.54 -1.81 0.01
C MET A 104 -1.56 -0.84 0.66
N GLN A 105 -1.78 -0.44 1.92
CA GLN A 105 -0.81 0.41 2.62
C GLN A 105 0.55 -0.26 2.77
N GLU A 106 0.59 -1.56 3.04
CA GLU A 106 1.84 -2.31 3.13
C GLU A 106 2.62 -2.26 1.80
N ILE A 107 1.93 -2.47 0.69
CA ILE A 107 2.52 -2.39 -0.64
C ILE A 107 3.03 -0.97 -0.91
N LEU A 108 2.24 0.06 -0.61
CA LEU A 108 2.63 1.46 -0.83
C LEU A 108 3.87 1.85 -0.02
N ASP A 109 3.95 1.40 1.23
CA ASP A 109 5.14 1.59 2.06
C ASP A 109 6.37 0.93 1.43
N LYS A 110 6.24 -0.28 0.89
CA LYS A 110 7.33 -0.98 0.19
C LYS A 110 7.71 -0.35 -1.14
N MET A 111 6.74 0.16 -1.91
CA MET A 111 6.99 0.93 -3.14
C MET A 111 7.82 2.18 -2.83
N ARG A 112 7.48 2.94 -1.78
CA ARG A 112 8.21 4.13 -1.34
C ARG A 112 9.65 3.82 -0.92
N ILE A 113 9.84 2.74 -0.16
CA ILE A 113 11.19 2.29 0.22
C ILE A 113 12.01 1.94 -1.03
N LYS A 114 11.39 1.29 -2.03
CA LYS A 114 12.05 0.94 -3.30
C LYS A 114 12.37 2.17 -4.15
N SER A 115 11.50 3.18 -4.22
CA SER A 115 11.73 4.43 -4.97
C SER A 115 12.69 5.38 -4.27
N GLY A 116 12.98 5.17 -2.98
CA GLY A 116 13.80 6.08 -2.18
C GLY A 116 13.03 7.29 -1.65
N ASP A 117 11.69 7.28 -1.71
CA ASP A 117 10.84 8.35 -1.21
C ASP A 117 10.84 8.36 0.33
N ILE A 118 11.40 9.42 0.93
CA ILE A 118 11.38 9.63 2.38
C ILE A 118 10.12 10.42 2.73
N VAL A 119 9.18 9.79 3.42
CA VAL A 119 8.04 10.48 4.06
C VAL A 119 8.23 10.40 5.57
N GLU A 120 8.45 11.56 6.20
CA GLU A 120 8.47 11.69 7.65
C GLU A 120 7.03 11.48 8.17
N ARG A 121 6.69 10.24 8.53
CA ARG A 121 5.43 9.95 9.23
C ARG A 121 5.58 10.38 10.67
N ASP A 122 5.20 11.63 10.92
CA ASP A 122 5.15 12.18 12.27
C ASP A 122 4.14 11.36 13.10
N LEU A 123 4.63 10.55 14.07
CA LEU A 123 3.83 9.59 14.83
C LEU A 123 2.70 10.24 15.67
N LYS A 124 2.61 11.57 15.66
CA LYS A 124 1.61 12.38 16.37
C LYS A 124 0.54 13.00 15.46
N SER A 125 0.66 12.94 14.14
CA SER A 125 -0.22 13.66 13.21
C SER A 125 -1.44 12.85 12.76
N LYS A 126 -2.14 12.19 13.70
CA LYS A 126 -3.50 11.68 13.45
C LYS A 126 -4.57 12.79 13.41
N LYS A 127 -4.21 14.07 13.54
CA LYS A 127 -5.20 15.16 13.72
C LYS A 127 -5.22 16.28 12.68
N ASN A 128 -4.18 16.49 11.87
CA ASN A 128 -4.12 17.63 10.96
C ASN A 128 -3.64 17.24 9.56
N GLY A 129 -4.44 16.50 8.81
CA GLY A 129 -4.22 16.26 7.39
C GLY A 129 -5.55 16.33 6.68
N LYS A 130 -5.66 17.19 5.64
CA LYS A 130 -6.78 17.13 4.69
C LYS A 130 -7.03 15.65 4.37
N MET A 131 -8.26 15.19 4.53
CA MET A 131 -8.66 13.82 4.21
C MET A 131 -8.23 13.55 2.76
N LYS A 132 -7.10 12.88 2.57
CA LYS A 132 -6.66 12.47 1.23
C LYS A 132 -7.70 11.47 0.76
N ILE A 133 -8.33 11.77 -0.37
CA ILE A 133 -9.18 10.79 -1.05
C ILE A 133 -8.26 9.59 -1.32
N PRO A 134 -8.63 8.39 -0.86
CA PRO A 134 -7.78 7.23 -1.03
C PRO A 134 -7.64 6.94 -2.53
N GLU A 135 -6.39 6.90 -3.01
CA GLU A 135 -6.04 6.59 -4.39
C GLU A 135 -6.51 5.17 -4.77
N SER A 136 -6.83 4.98 -6.05
CA SER A 136 -7.27 3.70 -6.59
C SER A 136 -6.11 2.94 -7.26
N PHE A 137 -6.07 1.63 -7.00
CA PHE A 137 -5.04 0.73 -7.52
C PHE A 137 -5.68 -0.45 -8.24
N GLY A 138 -5.20 -0.71 -9.45
CA GLY A 138 -5.56 -1.85 -10.26
C GLY A 138 -4.58 -2.99 -9.99
N ILE A 139 -5.08 -4.17 -9.68
CA ILE A 139 -4.28 -5.37 -9.40
C ILE A 139 -4.62 -6.40 -10.46
N TYR A 140 -3.59 -6.88 -11.15
CA TYR A 140 -3.66 -8.03 -12.04
C TYR A 140 -2.95 -9.22 -11.39
N VAL A 141 -3.64 -10.36 -11.29
CA VAL A 141 -3.15 -11.57 -10.65
C VAL A 141 -2.43 -12.43 -11.69
N VAL A 142 -1.12 -12.58 -11.52
CA VAL A 142 -0.25 -13.23 -12.51
C VAL A 142 -0.57 -14.72 -12.60
N GLN A 143 -0.86 -15.17 -13.82
CA GLN A 143 -1.07 -16.56 -14.17
C GLN A 143 0.19 -17.19 -14.81
N PRO A 144 0.36 -18.52 -14.73
CA PRO A 144 1.43 -19.21 -15.44
C PRO A 144 1.43 -18.89 -16.94
N GLY A 145 2.61 -18.59 -17.49
CA GLY A 145 2.77 -18.20 -18.90
C GLY A 145 2.45 -16.74 -19.21
N ASN A 146 2.06 -15.93 -18.22
CA ASN A 146 1.97 -14.50 -18.42
C ASN A 146 3.35 -13.87 -18.61
N ASN A 147 3.40 -12.86 -19.49
CA ASN A 147 4.52 -11.96 -19.71
C ASN A 147 4.04 -10.54 -19.40
N ILE A 148 4.90 -9.71 -18.83
CA ILE A 148 4.62 -8.33 -18.45
C ILE A 148 4.11 -7.55 -19.65
N TRP A 149 4.75 -7.72 -20.81
CA TRP A 149 4.37 -7.05 -22.04
C TRP A 149 2.93 -7.34 -22.44
N ASN A 150 2.51 -8.60 -22.37
CA ASN A 150 1.13 -8.99 -22.71
C ASN A 150 0.12 -8.47 -21.68
N ILE A 151 0.48 -8.42 -20.40
CA ILE A 151 -0.38 -7.84 -19.35
C ILE A 151 -0.60 -6.35 -19.66
N HIS A 152 0.46 -5.61 -19.92
CA HIS A 152 0.40 -4.18 -20.27
C HIS A 152 -0.37 -3.93 -21.57
N PHE A 153 -0.11 -4.73 -22.61
CA PHE A 153 -0.79 -4.56 -23.89
C PHE A 153 -2.29 -4.81 -23.79
N ASN A 154 -2.71 -5.83 -23.04
CA ASN A 154 -4.13 -6.06 -22.78
C ASN A 154 -4.76 -4.92 -21.98
N PHE A 155 -4.06 -4.36 -20.99
CA PHE A 155 -4.52 -3.18 -20.25
C PHE A 155 -4.76 -1.99 -21.18
N LEU A 156 -3.79 -1.66 -22.05
CA LEU A 156 -3.93 -0.58 -23.03
C LEU A 156 -5.06 -0.86 -24.02
N LYS A 157 -5.16 -2.09 -24.52
CA LYS A 157 -6.21 -2.49 -25.46
C LYS A 157 -7.61 -2.25 -24.89
N ASP A 158 -7.83 -2.61 -23.63
CA ASP A 158 -9.10 -2.37 -22.94
C ASP A 158 -9.38 -0.86 -22.79
N TYR A 159 -8.38 -0.10 -22.35
CA TYR A 159 -8.49 1.36 -22.21
C TYR A 159 -8.90 2.03 -23.53
N PHE A 160 -8.21 1.70 -24.62
CA PHE A 160 -8.49 2.29 -25.93
C PHE A 160 -9.83 1.80 -26.50
N ALA A 161 -10.19 0.52 -26.29
CA ALA A 161 -11.49 0.00 -26.70
C ALA A 161 -12.65 0.79 -26.07
N HIS A 162 -12.53 1.17 -24.80
CA HIS A 162 -13.51 2.01 -24.12
C HIS A 162 -13.60 3.43 -24.70
N LYS A 163 -12.50 3.96 -25.23
CA LYS A 163 -12.47 5.25 -25.97
C LYS A 163 -12.96 5.11 -27.43
N GLY A 164 -13.45 3.94 -27.84
CA GLY A 164 -13.91 3.67 -29.20
C GLY A 164 -12.78 3.37 -30.20
N ILE A 165 -11.57 3.12 -29.71
CA ILE A 165 -10.37 2.91 -30.51
C ILE A 165 -9.97 1.44 -30.44
N SER A 166 -10.04 0.74 -31.57
CA SER A 166 -9.60 -0.65 -31.65
C SER A 166 -8.10 -0.71 -31.95
N LEU A 167 -7.30 -1.17 -30.99
CA LEU A 167 -5.89 -1.47 -31.24
C LEU A 167 -5.76 -2.72 -32.11
N SER A 168 -4.92 -2.62 -33.15
CA SER A 168 -4.46 -3.80 -33.90
C SER A 168 -3.77 -4.78 -32.95
N PRO A 169 -3.95 -6.10 -33.13
CA PRO A 169 -3.17 -7.11 -32.41
C PRO A 169 -1.65 -7.01 -32.62
N LEU A 170 -1.21 -6.32 -33.68
CA LEU A 170 0.19 -6.06 -34.02
C LEU A 170 0.61 -4.62 -33.70
N ALA A 171 -0.20 -3.88 -32.94
CA ALA A 171 0.05 -2.47 -32.69
C ALA A 171 1.35 -2.23 -31.90
N ASP A 172 1.82 -3.22 -31.14
CA ASP A 172 3.08 -3.18 -30.40
C ASP A 172 4.31 -3.56 -31.25
N GLU A 173 4.10 -4.09 -32.46
CA GLU A 173 5.20 -4.45 -33.35
C GLU A 173 5.86 -3.22 -34.00
N PRO A 174 7.14 -3.31 -34.41
CA PRO A 174 7.82 -2.24 -35.13
C PRO A 174 7.09 -1.85 -36.43
N VAL A 175 7.17 -0.57 -36.79
CA VAL A 175 6.76 -0.09 -38.12
C VAL A 175 7.74 -0.56 -39.19
N GLY A 176 7.38 -0.42 -40.48
CA GLY A 176 8.06 -1.07 -41.60
C GLY A 176 9.56 -0.74 -41.81
N ASP A 177 10.09 0.27 -41.13
CA ASP A 177 11.51 0.64 -41.11
C ASP A 177 12.27 0.10 -39.87
N GLY A 178 11.61 -0.71 -39.04
CA GLY A 178 12.15 -1.28 -37.82
C GLY A 178 12.06 -0.36 -36.60
N GLN A 179 11.48 0.84 -36.71
CA GLN A 179 11.27 1.71 -35.56
C GLN A 179 10.13 1.18 -34.67
N SER A 180 10.23 1.38 -33.35
CA SER A 180 9.13 1.06 -32.43
C SER A 180 7.86 1.84 -32.80
N SER A 181 6.72 1.16 -32.80
CA SER A 181 5.43 1.82 -32.94
C SER A 181 5.13 2.77 -31.78
N GLY A 182 4.15 3.65 -31.96
CA GLY A 182 3.66 4.52 -30.87
C GLY A 182 3.18 3.73 -29.66
N VAL A 183 2.46 2.63 -29.88
CA VAL A 183 2.00 1.73 -28.82
C VAL A 183 3.18 0.99 -28.17
N GLY A 184 4.18 0.56 -28.95
CA GLY A 184 5.41 -0.03 -28.41
C GLY A 184 6.18 0.93 -27.50
N LYS A 185 6.26 2.21 -27.87
CA LYS A 185 6.86 3.25 -27.01
C LYS A 185 6.05 3.49 -25.74
N LEU A 186 4.71 3.52 -25.85
CA LEU A 186 3.83 3.64 -24.70
C LEU A 186 3.96 2.46 -23.74
N LEU A 187 4.01 1.24 -24.27
CA LEU A 187 4.26 0.03 -23.49
C LEU A 187 5.59 0.10 -22.77
N LYS A 188 6.65 0.51 -23.47
CA LYS A 188 7.98 0.65 -22.89
C LYS A 188 8.01 1.67 -21.76
N PHE A 189 7.32 2.79 -21.92
CA PHE A 189 7.17 3.77 -20.84
C PHE A 189 6.37 3.19 -19.66
N SER A 190 5.30 2.44 -19.93
CA SER A 190 4.44 1.86 -18.88
C SER A 190 5.15 0.82 -18.00
N GLU A 191 6.27 0.23 -18.44
CA GLU A 191 7.10 -0.64 -17.59
C GLU A 191 7.57 0.07 -16.31
N LYS A 192 7.73 1.40 -16.36
CA LYS A 192 8.16 2.22 -15.21
C LYS A 192 7.04 2.56 -14.24
N THR A 193 5.78 2.47 -14.68
CA THR A 193 4.61 2.84 -13.87
C THR A 193 4.01 1.64 -13.15
N VAL A 194 4.50 0.44 -13.44
CA VAL A 194 4.05 -0.81 -12.83
C VAL A 194 4.97 -1.30 -11.73
N ASN A 195 4.32 -1.89 -10.73
CA ASN A 195 5.00 -2.52 -9.61
C ASN A 195 4.60 -3.98 -9.52
N ILE A 196 5.58 -4.88 -9.44
CA ILE A 196 5.35 -6.30 -9.20
C ILE A 196 5.51 -6.58 -7.71
N TYR A 197 4.56 -7.30 -7.13
CA TYR A 197 4.58 -7.67 -5.73
C TYR A 197 4.40 -9.17 -5.56
N ASN A 198 5.28 -9.79 -4.78
CA ASN A 198 5.15 -11.19 -4.37
C ASN A 198 4.34 -11.24 -3.08
N ILE A 199 3.11 -11.74 -3.18
CA ILE A 199 2.17 -11.81 -2.05
C ILE A 199 2.56 -12.87 -1.02
N LYS A 200 3.33 -13.90 -1.39
CA LYS A 200 3.77 -14.94 -0.44
C LYS A 200 4.96 -14.48 0.39
N GLU A 201 5.89 -13.78 -0.25
CA GLU A 201 7.12 -13.30 0.38
C GLU A 201 6.99 -11.89 0.94
N HIS A 202 5.85 -11.24 0.73
CA HIS A 202 5.59 -9.87 1.14
C HIS A 202 6.68 -8.89 0.68
N LYS A 203 7.08 -8.96 -0.60
CA LYS A 203 8.19 -8.14 -1.13
C LYS A 203 7.91 -7.61 -2.54
N MET A 204 8.47 -6.44 -2.84
CA MET A 204 8.55 -5.96 -4.22
C MET A 204 9.43 -6.91 -5.03
N ASP A 205 8.99 -7.22 -6.23
CA ASP A 205 9.72 -8.03 -7.19
C ASP A 205 10.02 -7.20 -8.45
N VAL A 206 10.84 -7.76 -9.33
CA VAL A 206 11.17 -7.21 -10.65
C VAL A 206 10.80 -8.19 -11.77
N ASP A 207 10.55 -9.45 -11.44
CA ASP A 207 10.27 -10.51 -12.40
C ASP A 207 8.87 -11.10 -12.16
N LEU A 208 8.22 -11.53 -13.25
CA LEU A 208 6.93 -12.22 -13.21
C LEU A 208 7.06 -13.75 -13.12
N ASN A 209 8.26 -14.32 -13.24
CA ASN A 209 8.43 -15.76 -13.12
C ASN A 209 7.85 -16.26 -11.81
N LEU A 210 6.92 -17.21 -11.93
CA LEU A 210 6.19 -17.79 -10.81
C LEU A 210 6.88 -19.07 -10.37
N ILE A 211 7.20 -19.16 -9.08
CA ILE A 211 7.54 -20.43 -8.44
C ILE A 211 6.24 -21.13 -7.97
N TYR A 212 5.23 -20.34 -7.62
CA TYR A 212 3.91 -20.83 -7.23
C TYR A 212 2.81 -20.05 -7.95
N PRO A 213 1.69 -20.69 -8.35
CA PRO A 213 0.54 -19.97 -8.89
C PRO A 213 0.01 -18.93 -7.90
N LEU A 214 -0.58 -17.86 -8.43
CA LEU A 214 -1.20 -16.77 -7.66
C LEU A 214 -0.26 -16.08 -6.66
N SER A 215 1.06 -16.25 -6.76
CA SER A 215 2.01 -15.70 -5.78
C SER A 215 2.47 -14.29 -6.11
N LYS A 216 2.16 -13.76 -7.30
CA LYS A 216 2.57 -12.43 -7.73
C LYS A 216 1.39 -11.66 -8.29
N VAL A 217 1.44 -10.35 -8.09
CA VAL A 217 0.51 -9.39 -8.66
C VAL A 217 1.25 -8.25 -9.35
N VAL A 218 0.66 -7.76 -10.43
CA VAL A 218 1.06 -6.52 -11.10
C VAL A 218 0.12 -5.42 -10.62
N ILE A 219 0.70 -4.32 -10.13
CA ILE A 219 -0.04 -3.22 -9.51
C ILE A 219 0.13 -1.96 -10.32
N TYR A 220 -1.00 -1.37 -10.69
CA TYR A 220 -1.15 -0.10 -11.38
C TYR A 220 -1.68 0.94 -10.41
N ASN A 221 -1.04 2.12 -10.33
CA ASN A 221 -1.71 3.29 -9.77
C ASN A 221 -2.69 3.81 -10.83
N MET A 222 -4.00 3.60 -10.63
CA MET A 222 -5.01 3.90 -11.64
C MET A 222 -5.11 5.40 -11.86
N ASP A 223 -5.05 6.20 -10.79
CA ASP A 223 -5.18 7.66 -10.92
C ASP A 223 -4.01 8.26 -11.71
N GLN A 224 -2.79 7.74 -11.50
CA GLN A 224 -1.60 8.19 -12.23
C GLN A 224 -1.56 7.70 -13.68
N ILE A 225 -1.82 6.42 -13.93
CA ILE A 225 -1.72 5.88 -15.29
C ILE A 225 -2.81 6.45 -16.20
N PHE A 226 -4.01 6.70 -15.69
CA PHE A 226 -5.08 7.31 -16.47
C PHE A 226 -4.82 8.79 -16.75
N ALA A 227 -4.30 9.53 -15.78
CA ALA A 227 -3.89 10.91 -16.00
C ALA A 227 -2.84 11.02 -17.13
N LEU A 228 -1.94 10.04 -17.25
CA LEU A 228 -1.00 9.96 -18.36
C LEU A 228 -1.70 9.61 -19.68
N LEU A 229 -2.52 8.55 -19.69
CA LEU A 229 -3.15 8.05 -20.91
C LEU A 229 -4.13 9.06 -21.52
N ASP A 230 -4.85 9.83 -20.70
CA ASP A 230 -5.78 10.86 -21.16
C ASP A 230 -5.06 12.06 -21.83
N LEU A 231 -3.75 12.22 -21.64
CA LEU A 231 -2.95 13.23 -22.36
C LEU A 231 -2.54 12.77 -23.75
N ILE A 232 -2.66 11.49 -24.06
CA ILE A 232 -2.21 10.92 -25.33
C ILE A 232 -3.33 11.02 -26.35
N ASP A 233 -3.09 11.85 -27.37
CA ASP A 233 -3.92 11.84 -28.57
C ASP A 233 -3.59 10.61 -29.42
N TYR A 234 -4.52 9.65 -29.44
CA TYR A 234 -4.32 8.39 -30.13
C TYR A 234 -4.30 8.54 -31.66
N GLU A 235 -5.00 9.53 -32.22
CA GLU A 235 -4.96 9.83 -33.66
C GLU A 235 -3.53 10.13 -34.14
N HIS A 236 -2.68 10.58 -33.21
CA HIS A 236 -1.29 10.94 -33.44
C HIS A 236 -0.29 10.02 -32.72
N THR A 237 -0.68 8.82 -32.28
CA THR A 237 0.20 7.91 -31.52
C THR A 237 1.50 7.55 -32.22
N ASN A 238 1.51 7.43 -33.54
CA ASN A 238 2.73 7.13 -34.29
C ASN A 238 3.79 8.24 -34.17
N ARG A 239 3.42 9.43 -33.68
CA ARG A 239 4.34 10.54 -33.44
C ARG A 239 4.95 10.54 -32.04
N ILE A 240 4.41 9.73 -31.13
CA ILE A 240 4.95 9.59 -29.77
C ILE A 240 6.44 9.25 -29.88
N GLN A 241 7.23 9.96 -29.11
CA GLN A 241 8.65 9.71 -28.92
C GLN A 241 8.91 9.34 -27.47
N PHE A 242 9.94 8.52 -27.29
CA PHE A 242 10.39 8.02 -26.01
C PHE A 242 11.92 7.99 -26.01
N ASP A 243 12.57 8.68 -25.08
CA ASP A 243 14.04 8.76 -24.93
C ASP A 243 14.56 7.71 -23.94
N GLY A 244 13.68 6.91 -23.35
CA GLY A 244 14.01 6.06 -22.23
C GLY A 244 13.42 6.54 -20.92
N GLU A 245 13.06 7.81 -20.77
CA GLU A 245 12.54 8.41 -19.54
C GLU A 245 11.16 9.06 -19.72
N THR A 246 10.96 9.82 -20.79
CA THR A 246 9.78 10.67 -20.98
C THR A 246 9.04 10.31 -22.25
N LEU A 247 7.71 10.45 -22.26
CA LEU A 247 6.92 10.44 -23.49
C LEU A 247 6.63 11.88 -23.94
N TRP A 248 6.84 12.18 -25.22
CA TRP A 248 6.45 13.46 -25.80
C TRP A 248 5.96 13.32 -27.25
N ILE A 249 5.25 14.35 -27.71
CA ILE A 249 4.82 14.48 -29.11
C ILE A 249 5.52 15.71 -29.68
N PRO A 250 6.35 15.59 -30.71
CA PRO A 250 7.04 16.73 -31.30
C PRO A 250 6.03 17.68 -31.97
N PRO A 251 6.28 19.00 -31.95
CA PRO A 251 5.43 19.97 -32.63
C PRO A 251 5.39 19.72 -34.15
N ASN A 252 4.31 20.15 -34.80
CA ASN A 252 4.17 20.11 -36.26
C ASN A 252 5.22 20.97 -36.97
#